data_AF-A0A0M0WXG8-F1
#
_entry.id   AF-A0A0M0WXG8-F1
#
_cell.length_a   1.000
_cell.length_b   1.000
_cell.length_c   1.000
_cell.angle_alpha   90.00
_cell.angle_beta   90.00
_cell.angle_gamma   90.00
#
_symmetry.space_group_name_H-M   'P 1'
#
loop_
_entity.id
_entity.type
_entity.pdbx_description
1 polymer ?
#
loop_
_entity_poly.entity_id
_entity_poly.type
_entity_poly.pdbx_seq_one_letter_code
_entity_poly.pdbx_strand_id
1 'polypeptide(L)'
;MHYEFWIMISISELVHYPDEWKDEYIPHPNFKAIMDAIGIRAPIEDIYERYYNQPVHTGHVLVFSNKHEPGTCIVFDTYRDAMDQSDMIRFGWRISGKEAIESVKQLSRHLYDECEDATVFYKEGQCVLYEVLKEERYPRKIYYKKVFKQQIKRYIV
;
A
#
# COMPACT_ATOMS: atom_id res chain seq x y z
N MET A 1 9.60 8.39 -17.40
CA MET A 1 10.15 8.83 -16.11
C MET A 1 9.09 8.55 -15.08
N HIS A 2 9.41 7.80 -14.03
CA HIS A 2 8.43 7.45 -13.01
C HIS A 2 8.53 8.38 -11.82
N TYR A 3 7.39 8.67 -11.20
CA TYR A 3 7.33 9.29 -9.88
C TYR A 3 6.67 8.31 -8.93
N GLU A 4 7.26 8.15 -7.75
CA GLU A 4 6.98 7.04 -6.85
C GLU A 4 6.80 7.55 -5.42
N PHE A 5 5.91 6.89 -4.69
CA PHE A 5 5.57 7.20 -3.30
C PHE A 5 5.67 5.93 -2.46
N TRP A 6 6.09 6.07 -1.20
CA TRP A 6 6.17 4.98 -0.25
C TRP A 6 5.89 5.49 1.15
N ILE A 7 4.89 4.90 1.80
CA ILE A 7 4.32 5.35 3.06
C ILE A 7 4.25 4.15 4.02
N MET A 8 4.42 4.42 5.32
CA MET A 8 4.18 3.45 6.38
C MET A 8 3.16 4.02 7.38
N ILE A 9 1.98 3.39 7.43
CA ILE A 9 0.86 3.72 8.31
C ILE A 9 0.26 2.45 8.90
N SER A 10 -0.55 2.58 9.95
CA SER A 10 -1.40 1.48 10.40
C SER A 10 -2.38 1.08 9.29
N ILE A 11 -2.65 -0.21 9.10
CA ILE A 11 -3.59 -0.64 8.06
C ILE A 11 -5.01 -0.10 8.29
N SER A 12 -5.38 0.24 9.52
CA SER A 12 -6.65 0.89 9.87
C SER A 12 -6.82 2.26 9.21
N GLU A 13 -5.72 2.94 8.89
CA GLU A 13 -5.73 4.23 8.20
C GLU A 13 -6.06 4.11 6.70
N LEU A 14 -6.06 2.89 6.14
CA LEU A 14 -6.50 2.67 4.75
C LEU A 14 -8.01 2.67 4.59
N VAL A 15 -8.75 2.60 5.68
CA VAL A 15 -10.22 2.60 5.70
C VAL A 15 -10.74 3.79 6.49
N HIS A 16 -11.97 4.20 6.21
CA HIS A 16 -12.67 5.27 6.87
C HIS A 16 -14.03 4.76 7.31
N TYR A 17 -14.38 5.02 8.57
CA TYR A 17 -15.67 4.71 9.14
C TYR A 17 -16.55 5.96 9.08
N PRO A 18 -17.48 6.07 8.11
CA PRO A 18 -18.32 7.27 7.94
C PRO A 18 -19.34 7.44 9.07
N ASP A 19 -19.59 6.37 9.84
CA ASP A 19 -20.52 6.33 10.97
C ASP A 19 -19.85 5.53 12.09
N GLU A 20 -19.40 6.21 13.15
CA GLU A 20 -18.69 5.60 14.29
C GLU A 20 -19.52 4.53 15.04
N TRP A 21 -20.83 4.47 14.79
CA TRP A 21 -21.74 3.51 15.41
C TRP A 21 -21.98 2.26 14.55
N LYS A 22 -21.33 2.16 13.39
CA LYS A 22 -21.46 1.03 12.47
C LYS A 22 -20.09 0.46 12.12
N ASP A 23 -20.05 -0.86 11.95
CA ASP A 23 -18.86 -1.57 11.49
C ASP A 23 -18.65 -1.47 9.96
N GLU A 24 -19.44 -0.63 9.28
CA GLU A 24 -19.29 -0.38 7.85
C GLU A 24 -18.16 0.63 7.60
N TYR A 25 -17.21 0.25 6.77
CA TYR A 25 -16.10 1.11 6.38
C TYR A 25 -15.96 1.18 4.85
N ILE A 26 -15.31 2.24 4.40
CA ILE A 26 -14.97 2.48 2.99
C ILE A 26 -13.46 2.72 2.86
N PRO A 27 -12.86 2.60 1.67
CA PRO A 27 -11.47 3.00 1.48
C PRO A 27 -11.28 4.48 1.83
N HIS A 28 -10.14 4.83 2.43
CA HIS A 28 -9.81 6.21 2.80
C HIS A 28 -10.03 7.14 1.59
N PRO A 29 -10.78 8.26 1.73
CA PRO A 29 -11.18 9.11 0.61
C PRO A 29 -10.02 9.59 -0.27
N ASN A 30 -8.94 10.11 0.35
CA ASN A 30 -7.73 10.50 -0.39
C ASN A 30 -7.04 9.34 -1.10
N PHE A 31 -6.99 8.14 -0.49
CA PHE A 31 -6.42 6.98 -1.15
C PHE A 31 -7.28 6.48 -2.31
N LYS A 32 -8.61 6.54 -2.16
CA LYS A 32 -9.54 6.31 -3.26
C LYS A 32 -9.33 7.31 -4.41
N ALA A 33 -9.15 8.59 -4.11
CA ALA A 33 -8.86 9.60 -5.12
C ALA A 33 -7.53 9.35 -5.84
N ILE A 34 -6.49 8.86 -5.13
CA ILE A 34 -5.23 8.44 -5.73
C ILE A 34 -5.45 7.26 -6.69
N MET A 35 -6.16 6.23 -6.25
CA MET A 35 -6.54 5.06 -7.06
C MET A 35 -7.25 5.48 -8.35
N ASP A 36 -8.26 6.35 -8.24
CA ASP A 36 -9.02 6.88 -9.36
C ASP A 36 -8.12 7.68 -10.32
N ALA A 37 -7.23 8.54 -9.79
CA ALA A 37 -6.33 9.38 -10.58
C ALA A 37 -5.29 8.59 -11.39
N ILE A 38 -4.83 7.45 -10.89
CA ILE A 38 -3.87 6.58 -11.59
C ILE A 38 -4.53 5.42 -12.35
N GLY A 39 -5.86 5.36 -12.34
CA GLY A 39 -6.64 4.35 -13.06
C GLY A 39 -6.45 2.93 -12.54
N ILE A 40 -6.24 2.74 -11.23
CA ILE A 40 -6.05 1.42 -10.60
C ILE A 40 -7.05 1.27 -9.47
N ARG A 41 -7.86 0.21 -9.51
CA ARG A 41 -8.77 -0.15 -8.41
C ARG A 41 -8.23 -1.36 -7.65
N ALA A 42 -7.49 -1.11 -6.57
CA ALA A 42 -7.09 -2.17 -5.64
C ALA A 42 -8.28 -2.52 -4.71
N PRO A 43 -8.46 -3.79 -4.34
CA PRO A 43 -9.54 -4.21 -3.44
C PRO A 43 -9.14 -3.96 -1.99
N ILE A 44 -9.32 -2.71 -1.51
CA ILE A 44 -8.81 -2.28 -0.20
C ILE A 44 -9.49 -3.03 0.94
N GLU A 45 -10.79 -3.24 0.83
CA GLU A 45 -11.59 -3.99 1.80
C GLU A 45 -11.08 -5.43 1.93
N ASP A 46 -10.81 -6.11 0.81
CA ASP A 46 -10.25 -7.47 0.83
C ASP A 46 -8.83 -7.50 1.44
N ILE A 47 -8.01 -6.48 1.18
CA ILE A 47 -6.66 -6.37 1.73
C ILE A 47 -6.72 -6.17 3.25
N TYR A 48 -7.61 -5.29 3.71
CA TYR A 48 -7.86 -4.98 5.11
C TYR A 48 -8.34 -6.22 5.88
N GLU A 49 -9.41 -6.86 5.42
CA GLU A 49 -9.94 -8.08 6.03
C GLU A 49 -8.90 -9.21 6.05
N ARG A 50 -8.20 -9.40 4.93
CA ARG A 50 -7.19 -10.47 4.84
C ARG A 50 -6.03 -10.24 5.79
N TYR A 51 -5.64 -9.00 6.06
CA TYR A 51 -4.54 -8.70 6.98
C TYR A 51 -4.87 -9.13 8.42
N TYR A 52 -6.09 -8.86 8.88
CA TYR A 52 -6.51 -9.26 10.23
C TYR A 52 -6.79 -10.76 10.35
N ASN A 53 -7.32 -11.37 9.28
CA ASN A 53 -7.64 -12.79 9.23
C ASN A 53 -6.42 -13.72 9.00
N GLN A 54 -5.29 -13.20 8.49
CA GLN A 54 -4.08 -14.00 8.33
C GLN A 54 -3.29 -14.12 9.66
N PRO A 55 -2.61 -15.25 9.91
CA PRO A 55 -1.74 -15.38 11.07
C PRO A 55 -0.62 -14.33 11.08
N VAL A 56 -0.19 -13.94 12.28
CA VAL A 56 1.06 -13.19 12.48
C VAL A 56 2.23 -13.95 11.86
N HIS A 57 3.26 -13.24 11.39
CA HIS A 57 4.41 -13.78 10.66
C HIS A 57 4.05 -14.31 9.26
N THR A 58 3.02 -13.73 8.63
CA THR A 58 2.62 -14.02 7.26
C THR A 58 2.26 -12.74 6.49
N GLY A 59 2.01 -12.85 5.19
CA GLY A 59 1.69 -11.72 4.31
C GLY A 59 2.66 -11.59 3.14
N HIS A 60 2.22 -10.97 2.05
CA HIS A 60 3.00 -10.91 0.82
C HIS A 60 3.02 -9.49 0.28
N VAL A 61 3.95 -9.21 -0.62
CA VAL A 61 3.89 -7.97 -1.40
C VAL A 61 2.86 -8.16 -2.49
N LEU A 62 1.86 -7.29 -2.54
CA LEU A 62 0.81 -7.25 -3.54
C LEU A 62 1.09 -6.09 -4.48
N VAL A 63 1.08 -6.34 -5.78
CA VAL A 63 1.29 -5.30 -6.81
C VAL A 63 0.08 -5.31 -7.74
N PHE A 64 -0.61 -4.19 -7.84
CA PHE A 64 -1.71 -3.97 -8.77
C PHE A 64 -1.20 -3.04 -9.86
N SER A 65 -1.14 -3.51 -11.10
CA SER A 65 -0.61 -2.78 -12.25
C SER A 65 -1.72 -2.34 -13.19
N ASN A 66 -1.66 -1.11 -13.66
CA ASN A 66 -2.60 -0.58 -14.64
C ASN A 66 -2.42 -1.29 -16.00
N LYS A 67 -3.47 -1.89 -16.54
CA LYS A 67 -3.46 -2.57 -17.84
C LYS A 67 -3.18 -1.62 -19.02
N HIS A 68 -3.63 -0.37 -18.92
CA HIS A 68 -3.58 0.61 -19.99
C HIS A 68 -2.37 1.54 -19.92
N GLU A 69 -1.74 1.66 -18.74
CA GLU A 69 -0.57 2.50 -18.52
C GLU A 69 0.61 1.70 -17.95
N PRO A 70 1.45 1.09 -18.81
CA PRO A 70 2.58 0.31 -18.37
C PRO A 70 3.51 1.08 -17.43
N GLY A 71 3.89 0.42 -16.34
CA GLY A 71 4.76 1.00 -15.31
C GLY A 71 4.00 1.76 -14.22
N THR A 72 2.70 2.05 -14.36
CA THR A 72 1.88 2.58 -13.27
C THR A 72 1.37 1.43 -12.39
N CYS A 73 1.57 1.52 -11.08
CA CYS A 73 1.16 0.46 -10.15
C CYS A 73 0.90 0.98 -8.72
N ILE A 74 0.15 0.19 -7.94
CA ILE A 74 0.05 0.28 -6.48
C ILE A 74 0.71 -0.95 -5.86
N VAL A 75 1.45 -0.75 -4.78
CA VAL A 75 2.13 -1.79 -3.99
C VAL A 75 1.64 -1.76 -2.56
N PHE A 76 1.39 -2.95 -2.00
CA PHE A 76 1.18 -3.16 -0.58
C PHE A 76 2.15 -4.23 -0.07
N ASP A 77 2.93 -3.92 0.95
CA ASP A 77 3.69 -4.88 1.74
C ASP A 77 2.89 -5.20 3.01
N THR A 78 2.11 -6.28 2.95
CA THR A 78 1.13 -6.66 3.98
C THR A 78 1.67 -7.69 4.97
N TYR A 79 3.00 -7.75 5.15
CA TYR A 79 3.59 -8.66 6.12
C TYR A 79 3.22 -8.23 7.54
N ARG A 80 2.58 -9.13 8.27
CA ARG A 80 2.15 -8.92 9.66
C ARG A 80 3.29 -9.30 10.59
N ASP A 81 4.06 -8.31 11.01
CA ASP A 81 5.20 -8.50 11.90
C ASP A 81 4.74 -8.90 13.31
N ALA A 82 5.46 -9.83 13.93
CA ALA A 82 5.13 -10.32 15.27
C ALA A 82 5.53 -9.35 16.40
N MET A 83 6.37 -8.36 16.09
CA MET A 83 6.80 -7.34 17.04
C MET A 83 6.10 -6.00 16.81
N ASP A 84 5.27 -5.91 15.76
CA ASP A 84 4.49 -4.73 15.45
C ASP A 84 3.19 -4.73 16.26
N GLN A 85 3.02 -3.68 17.07
CA GLN A 85 1.86 -3.51 17.95
C GLN A 85 0.83 -2.55 17.36
N SER A 86 1.12 -1.91 16.23
CA SER A 86 0.30 -0.85 15.63
C SER A 86 -0.29 -1.26 14.27
N ASP A 87 -0.19 -2.55 13.92
CA ASP A 87 -0.69 -3.12 12.66
C ASP A 87 -0.20 -2.34 11.42
N MET A 88 1.08 -1.95 11.45
CA MET A 88 1.72 -1.15 10.42
C MET A 88 1.91 -1.96 9.14
N ILE A 89 1.61 -1.31 8.02
CA ILE A 89 1.96 -1.79 6.69
C ILE A 89 2.75 -0.73 5.95
N ARG A 90 3.46 -1.16 4.91
CA ARG A 90 4.06 -0.24 3.95
C ARG A 90 3.35 -0.37 2.64
N PHE A 91 3.04 0.75 2.01
CA PHE A 91 2.34 0.76 0.73
C PHE A 91 2.69 2.03 -0.04
N GLY A 92 2.38 2.04 -1.33
CA GLY A 92 2.71 3.17 -2.19
C GLY A 92 2.35 2.92 -3.63
N TRP A 93 2.70 3.87 -4.50
CA TRP A 93 2.33 3.83 -5.90
C TRP A 93 3.43 4.42 -6.78
N ARG A 94 3.46 3.94 -8.03
CA ARG A 94 4.30 4.43 -9.11
C ARG A 94 3.41 4.97 -10.21
N ILE A 95 3.78 6.12 -10.75
CA ILE A 95 3.09 6.80 -11.86
C ILE A 95 4.05 6.95 -13.03
N SER A 96 3.62 6.57 -14.24
CA SER A 96 4.39 6.75 -15.49
C SER A 96 4.05 8.03 -16.25
N GLY A 97 2.78 8.46 -16.21
CA GLY A 97 2.26 9.64 -16.89
C GLY A 97 2.46 10.93 -16.11
N LYS A 98 2.74 12.04 -16.80
CA LYS A 98 3.01 13.34 -16.15
C LYS A 98 1.75 14.06 -15.66
N GLU A 99 0.61 13.80 -16.30
CA GLU A 99 -0.63 14.56 -16.10
C GLU A 99 -1.18 14.37 -14.69
N ALA A 100 -1.09 13.17 -14.13
CA ALA A 100 -1.58 12.85 -12.79
C ALA A 100 -0.56 13.14 -11.66
N ILE A 101 0.69 13.49 -11.96
CA ILE A 101 1.73 13.58 -10.92
C ILE A 101 1.38 14.65 -9.89
N GLU A 102 1.03 15.87 -10.32
CA GLU A 102 0.83 16.98 -9.38
C GLU A 102 -0.41 16.76 -8.50
N SER A 103 -1.51 16.31 -9.08
CA SER A 103 -2.73 15.98 -8.32
C SER A 103 -2.48 14.84 -7.34
N VAL A 104 -1.79 13.78 -7.79
CA VAL A 104 -1.47 12.66 -6.91
C VAL A 104 -0.52 13.09 -5.81
N LYS A 105 0.49 13.93 -6.07
CA LYS A 105 1.37 14.46 -5.01
C LYS A 105 0.59 15.18 -3.91
N GLN A 106 -0.36 16.04 -4.28
CA GLN A 106 -1.20 16.74 -3.32
C GLN A 106 -2.06 15.75 -2.51
N LEU A 107 -2.74 14.82 -3.18
CA LEU A 107 -3.53 13.77 -2.51
C LEU A 107 -2.66 12.89 -1.60
N SER A 108 -1.43 12.58 -2.01
CA SER A 108 -0.46 11.80 -1.24
C SER A 108 -0.10 12.50 0.07
N ARG A 109 0.10 13.82 0.00
CA ARG A 109 0.37 14.65 1.16
C ARG A 109 -0.84 14.73 2.09
N HIS A 110 -2.04 14.94 1.54
CA HIS A 110 -3.27 14.96 2.32
C HIS A 110 -3.54 13.63 3.02
N LEU A 111 -3.38 12.50 2.31
CA LEU A 111 -3.48 11.18 2.92
C LEU A 111 -2.53 11.04 4.13
N TYR A 112 -1.28 11.46 3.99
CA TYR A 112 -0.32 11.43 5.09
C TYR A 112 -0.72 12.34 6.26
N ASP A 113 -1.19 13.56 5.96
CA ASP A 113 -1.53 14.58 6.96
C ASP A 113 -2.80 14.24 7.76
N GLU A 114 -3.71 13.48 7.16
CA GLU A 114 -4.98 13.07 7.77
C GLU A 114 -4.89 11.75 8.57
N CYS A 115 -3.80 10.99 8.46
CA CYS A 115 -3.60 9.79 9.28
C CYS A 115 -3.35 10.20 10.74
N GLU A 116 -4.31 9.93 11.63
CA GLU A 116 -4.35 10.47 12.99
C GLU A 116 -3.47 9.69 13.97
N ASP A 117 -3.40 8.36 13.84
CA ASP A 117 -2.96 7.49 14.93
C ASP A 117 -1.49 7.04 14.80
N ALA A 118 -1.04 6.73 13.59
CA ALA A 118 0.27 6.10 13.42
C ALA A 118 0.84 6.28 12.01
N THR A 119 1.45 7.45 11.77
CA THR A 119 2.27 7.64 10.59
C THR A 119 3.75 7.63 10.92
N VAL A 120 4.47 6.63 10.40
CA VAL A 120 5.89 6.42 10.73
C VAL A 120 6.80 6.97 9.63
N PHE A 121 6.34 7.03 8.38
CA PHE A 121 7.22 7.33 7.25
C PHE A 121 6.50 7.76 5.98
N TYR A 122 7.12 8.70 5.24
CA TYR A 122 6.74 9.11 3.89
C TYR A 122 7.98 9.39 3.04
N LYS A 123 8.02 8.84 1.83
CA LYS A 123 9.00 9.17 0.79
C LYS A 123 8.33 9.30 -0.56
N GLU A 124 8.79 10.28 -1.33
CA GLU A 124 8.42 10.46 -2.73
C GLU A 124 9.64 10.78 -3.59
N GLY A 125 9.57 10.48 -4.89
CA GLY A 125 10.64 10.79 -5.85
C GLY A 125 10.83 9.73 -6.92
N GLN A 126 12.07 9.58 -7.36
CA GLN A 126 12.47 8.55 -8.33
C GLN A 126 13.08 7.36 -7.61
N CYS A 127 12.78 6.14 -8.07
CA CYS A 127 13.35 4.88 -7.56
C CYS A 127 13.06 4.58 -6.07
N VAL A 128 12.08 5.25 -5.46
CA VAL A 128 11.62 4.99 -4.09
C VAL A 128 11.15 3.54 -3.91
N LEU A 129 10.45 3.00 -4.92
CA LEU A 129 9.91 1.64 -4.94
C LEU A 129 10.86 0.62 -5.58
N TYR A 130 12.07 1.03 -5.99
CA TYR A 130 13.03 0.15 -6.68
C TYR A 130 13.28 -1.15 -5.90
N GLU A 131 13.55 -1.02 -4.60
CA GLU A 131 13.91 -2.13 -3.74
C GLU A 131 12.77 -3.13 -3.49
N VAL A 132 11.52 -2.67 -3.47
CA VAL A 132 10.32 -3.52 -3.22
C VAL A 132 9.77 -4.15 -4.49
N LEU A 133 9.97 -3.50 -5.65
CA LEU A 133 9.49 -4.01 -6.94
C LEU A 133 10.47 -4.96 -7.64
N LYS A 134 11.68 -5.13 -7.09
CA LYS A 134 12.74 -5.96 -7.64
C LYS A 134 12.49 -7.46 -7.42
N GLU A 135 12.09 -8.17 -8.46
CA GLU A 135 11.65 -9.56 -8.38
C GLU A 135 12.73 -10.52 -7.91
N GLU A 136 13.99 -10.25 -8.24
CA GLU A 136 15.13 -11.11 -7.86
C GLU A 136 15.34 -11.17 -6.34
N ARG A 137 14.70 -10.27 -5.59
CA ARG A 137 14.73 -10.28 -4.12
C ARG A 137 13.68 -11.22 -3.51
N TYR A 138 12.81 -11.79 -4.32
CA TYR A 138 11.74 -12.70 -3.88
C TYR A 138 12.07 -14.15 -4.24
N PRO A 139 11.77 -15.13 -3.35
CA PRO A 139 11.18 -14.93 -2.04
C PRO A 139 12.12 -14.30 -1.03
N ARG A 140 11.64 -13.24 -0.34
CA ARG A 140 12.37 -12.61 0.76
C ARG A 140 12.19 -13.47 2.00
N LYS A 141 13.30 -13.90 2.61
CA LYS A 141 13.27 -14.66 3.87
C LYS A 141 13.15 -13.70 5.04
N ILE A 142 12.13 -13.89 5.87
CA ILE A 142 11.92 -13.16 7.11
C ILE A 142 12.04 -14.15 8.27
N TYR A 143 12.86 -13.80 9.27
CA TYR A 143 13.22 -14.69 10.37
C TYR A 143 12.56 -14.21 11.66
N TYR A 144 11.61 -14.99 12.19
CA TYR A 144 11.04 -14.76 13.52
C TYR A 144 10.58 -16.08 14.13
N LYS A 145 11.41 -16.69 15.00
CA LYS A 145 11.28 -18.06 15.55
C LYS A 145 11.19 -19.19 14.50
N LYS A 146 10.66 -18.91 13.32
CA LYS A 146 10.48 -19.73 12.12
C LYS A 146 10.81 -18.84 10.91
N VAL A 147 11.11 -19.46 9.76
CA VAL A 147 11.38 -18.73 8.52
C VAL A 147 10.08 -18.58 7.74
N PHE A 148 9.69 -17.35 7.43
CA PHE A 148 8.63 -17.06 6.47
C PHE A 148 9.24 -16.62 5.14
N LYS A 149 8.67 -17.10 4.02
CA LYS A 149 9.08 -16.74 2.67
C LYS A 149 8.04 -15.80 2.08
N GLN A 150 8.32 -14.51 2.16
CA GLN A 150 7.48 -13.49 1.54
C GLN A 150 7.64 -13.55 0.02
N GLN A 151 6.53 -13.61 -0.69
CA GLN A 151 6.46 -13.58 -2.16
C GLN A 151 5.99 -12.20 -2.63
N ILE A 152 6.26 -11.90 -3.89
CA ILE A 152 5.61 -10.82 -4.64
C ILE A 152 4.49 -11.41 -5.49
N LYS A 153 3.28 -10.86 -5.38
CA LYS A 153 2.08 -11.27 -6.13
C LYS A 153 1.63 -10.11 -6.99
N ARG A 154 1.51 -10.34 -8.30
CA ARG A 154 1.11 -9.32 -9.27
C ARG A 154 -0.28 -9.56 -9.81
N TYR A 155 -1.02 -8.48 -9.98
CA TYR A 155 -2.36 -8.44 -10.56
C TYR A 155 -2.38 -7.34 -11.62
N ILE A 156 -2.91 -7.66 -12.79
CA ILE A 156 -3.18 -6.67 -13.85
C ILE A 156 -4.64 -6.30 -13.71
N VAL A 157 -4.92 -5.01 -13.51
CA VAL A 157 -6.27 -4.47 -13.32
C VAL A 157 -6.59 -3.40 -14.36
#